data_AF-A0A6V2MU12-F1
#
_entry.id   AF-A0A6V2MU12-F1
#
_cell.length_a   1.000
_cell.length_b   1.000
_cell.length_c   1.000
_cell.angle_alpha   90.00
_cell.angle_beta   90.00
_cell.angle_gamma   90.00
#
_symmetry.space_group_name_H-M   'P 1'
#
loop_
_entity.id
_entity.type
_entity.pdbx_description
1 polymer ?
#
loop_
_entity_poly.entity_id
_entity_poly.type
_entity_poly.pdbx_seq_one_letter_code
_entity_poly.pdbx_strand_id
1 'polypeptide(L)'
;MRLAERRTLYVATNMDCSDMRLAVVARMLSTRAVRTVCAKEALWEALAVEGQADGGATPAAEVQRNYFASLVEQEVAARAHTFVGSKYSTWTDTVRGMRLAAGKPASAHHLFEELWALGVK
;
A
#
# COMPACT_ATOMS: atom_id res chain seq x y z
N MET A 1 29.74 -17.98 5.16
CA MET A 1 28.27 -18.09 4.96
C MET A 1 27.86 -16.86 4.16
N ARG A 2 27.56 -17.04 2.86
CA ARG A 2 27.37 -15.94 1.89
C ARG A 2 26.02 -15.25 2.15
N LEU A 3 25.97 -13.95 1.85
CA LEU A 3 24.75 -13.12 1.82
C LEU A 3 23.61 -13.86 1.11
N ALA A 4 22.77 -14.58 1.85
CA ALA A 4 21.44 -14.90 1.38
C ALA A 4 20.73 -13.55 1.24
N GLU A 5 20.34 -13.24 0.01
CA GLU A 5 19.70 -12.01 -0.43
C GLU A 5 18.71 -11.52 0.63
N ARG A 6 18.93 -10.31 1.16
CA ARG A 6 17.97 -9.66 2.07
C ARG A 6 16.67 -9.45 1.29
N ARG A 7 15.76 -10.40 1.37
CA ARG A 7 14.43 -10.36 0.76
C ARG A 7 13.76 -9.07 1.22
N THR A 8 13.46 -8.19 0.27
CA THR A 8 12.76 -6.94 0.59
C THR A 8 11.30 -7.26 0.88
N LEU A 9 10.81 -6.87 2.05
CA LEU A 9 9.42 -7.10 2.46
C LEU A 9 8.57 -5.90 2.05
N TYR A 10 7.56 -6.14 1.22
CA TYR A 10 6.64 -5.10 0.78
C TYR A 10 5.34 -5.18 1.58
N VAL A 11 5.06 -4.14 2.37
CA VAL A 11 3.90 -4.06 3.26
C VAL A 11 2.92 -3.01 2.72
N ALA A 12 1.67 -3.38 2.54
CA ALA A 12 0.60 -2.45 2.20
C ALA A 12 -0.35 -2.25 3.39
N THR A 13 -1.01 -1.09 3.43
CA THR A 13 -1.99 -0.74 4.45
C THR A 13 -3.14 0.04 3.82
N ASN A 14 -4.30 0.05 4.47
CA ASN A 14 -5.44 0.89 4.07
C ASN A 14 -5.36 2.32 4.63
N MET A 15 -4.25 2.69 5.27
CA MET A 15 -3.94 4.06 5.67
C MET A 15 -3.37 4.84 4.48
N ASP A 16 -3.72 6.11 4.38
CA ASP A 16 -3.11 7.02 3.40
C ASP A 16 -1.61 7.17 3.71
N CYS A 17 -0.76 7.02 2.70
CA CYS A 17 0.69 7.10 2.86
C CYS A 17 1.19 8.52 3.14
N SER A 18 0.37 9.53 2.86
CA SER A 18 0.59 10.90 3.30
C SER A 18 0.31 11.10 4.80
N ASP A 19 -0.30 10.13 5.51
CA ASP A 19 -0.46 10.18 6.97
C ASP A 19 0.92 10.19 7.64
N MET A 20 1.20 11.27 8.37
CA MET A 20 2.50 11.51 9.00
C MET A 20 2.96 10.33 9.88
N ARG A 21 2.03 9.64 10.55
CA ARG A 21 2.37 8.49 11.41
C ARG A 21 2.88 7.33 10.57
N LEU A 22 2.23 7.06 9.45
CA LEU A 22 2.65 6.02 8.52
C LEU A 22 3.95 6.41 7.82
N ALA A 23 4.09 7.66 7.37
CA ALA A 23 5.29 8.15 6.71
C ALA A 23 6.55 8.02 7.58
N VAL A 24 6.46 8.36 8.88
CA VAL A 24 7.57 8.20 9.83
C VAL A 24 7.95 6.72 9.99
N VAL A 25 6.97 5.85 10.20
CA VAL A 25 7.22 4.40 10.34
C VAL A 25 7.80 3.82 9.05
N ALA A 26 7.24 4.17 7.89
CA ALA A 26 7.73 3.74 6.58
C ALA A 26 9.20 4.14 6.36
N ARG A 27 9.56 5.38 6.74
CA ARG A 27 10.94 5.86 6.66
C ARG A 27 11.87 5.07 7.59
N MET A 28 11.47 4.80 8.83
CA MET A 28 12.25 3.98 9.75
C MET A 28 12.48 2.57 9.20
N LEU A 29 11.41 1.94 8.71
CA LEU A 29 11.42 0.59 8.13
C LEU A 29 12.22 0.49 6.83
N SER A 30 12.34 1.59 6.07
CA SER A 30 13.12 1.63 4.83
C SER A 30 14.60 1.26 5.02
N THR A 31 15.14 1.49 6.22
CA THR A 31 16.52 1.12 6.58
C THR A 31 16.72 -0.39 6.79
N ARG A 32 15.63 -1.17 6.86
CA ARG A 32 15.60 -2.59 7.23
C ARG A 32 15.09 -3.52 6.11
N ALA A 33 15.27 -3.14 4.85
CA ALA A 33 14.73 -3.88 3.69
C ALA A 33 13.21 -4.10 3.74
N VAL A 34 12.48 -3.26 4.47
CA VAL A 34 11.02 -3.20 4.45
C VAL A 34 10.60 -1.98 3.64
N ARG A 35 9.57 -2.11 2.82
CA ARG A 35 9.03 -1.05 1.96
C ARG A 35 7.52 -0.97 2.14
N THR A 36 7.01 0.19 2.54
CA THR A 36 5.58 0.45 2.49
C THR A 36 5.19 0.70 1.03
N VAL A 37 4.12 0.08 0.56
CA VAL A 37 3.64 0.23 -0.82
C VAL A 37 2.42 1.12 -0.85
N CYS A 38 2.48 2.13 -1.72
CA CYS A 38 1.50 3.18 -1.88
C CYS A 38 1.40 3.50 -3.36
N ALA A 39 0.18 3.62 -3.91
CA ALA A 39 0.00 3.85 -5.34
C ALA A 39 -0.57 5.23 -5.67
N LYS A 40 -1.26 5.86 -4.71
CA LYS A 40 -2.01 7.11 -4.89
C LYS A 40 -1.14 8.29 -5.34
N GLU A 41 0.00 8.51 -4.70
CA GLU A 41 0.90 9.62 -5.03
C GLU A 41 1.50 9.45 -6.43
N ALA A 42 2.08 8.28 -6.73
CA ALA A 42 2.64 7.99 -8.05
C ALA A 42 1.57 8.03 -9.16
N LEU A 43 0.34 7.59 -8.86
CA LEU A 43 -0.78 7.71 -9.78
C LEU A 43 -1.15 9.18 -10.01
N TRP A 44 -1.17 10.01 -8.99
CA TRP A 44 -1.46 11.44 -9.14
C TRP A 44 -0.38 12.18 -9.91
N GLU A 45 0.89 11.84 -9.71
CA GLU A 45 1.99 12.37 -10.52
C GLU A 45 1.83 11.97 -11.99
N ALA A 46 1.53 10.70 -12.27
CA ALA A 46 1.29 10.23 -13.64
C ALA A 46 0.09 10.94 -14.30
N LEU A 47 -1.02 11.07 -13.58
CA LEU A 47 -2.22 11.77 -14.07
C LEU A 47 -2.00 13.29 -14.23
N ALA A 48 -1.12 13.90 -13.43
CA ALA A 48 -0.75 15.31 -13.59
C ALA A 48 0.07 15.55 -14.85
N VAL A 49 0.88 14.58 -15.29
CA VAL A 49 1.67 14.63 -16.53
C VAL A 49 0.79 14.47 -17.78
N GLU A 50 -0.30 13.70 -17.70
CA GLU A 50 -1.17 13.40 -18.85
C GLU A 50 -2.25 14.46 -19.15
N GLY A 51 -2.39 15.48 -18.31
CA GLY A 51 -3.17 16.68 -18.62
C GLY A 51 -4.21 17.04 -17.57
N GLN A 52 -3.92 18.08 -16.80
CA GLN A 52 -4.93 18.94 -16.15
C GLN A 52 -4.30 20.28 -15.75
N ALA A 53 -3.88 21.04 -16.76
CA ALA A 53 -3.80 22.48 -16.68
C ALA A 53 -5.06 23.01 -17.39
N ASP A 54 -6.18 23.14 -16.68
CA ASP A 54 -7.16 24.21 -16.85
C ASP A 54 -8.45 23.95 -16.06
N GLY A 55 -8.87 24.97 -15.31
CA GLY A 55 -10.26 25.21 -14.92
C GLY A 55 -10.93 24.20 -13.97
N GLY A 56 -10.84 24.47 -12.65
CA GLY A 56 -11.78 24.02 -11.61
C GLY A 56 -12.35 22.60 -11.74
N ALA A 57 -11.67 21.60 -11.17
CA ALA A 57 -12.21 20.25 -11.06
C ALA A 57 -13.62 20.28 -10.44
N THR A 58 -14.60 19.74 -11.16
CA THR A 58 -15.95 19.59 -10.62
C THR A 58 -15.95 18.50 -9.54
N PRO A 59 -16.85 18.56 -8.54
CA PRO A 59 -16.94 17.52 -7.52
C PRO A 59 -17.13 16.10 -8.10
N ALA A 60 -17.82 15.97 -9.23
CA ALA A 60 -18.00 14.70 -9.92
C ALA A 60 -16.68 14.14 -10.49
N ALA A 61 -15.85 15.00 -11.09
CA ALA A 61 -14.53 14.62 -11.58
C ALA A 61 -13.60 14.20 -10.43
N GLU A 62 -13.68 14.89 -9.29
CA GLU A 62 -12.90 14.55 -8.09
C GLU A 62 -13.32 13.19 -7.52
N VAL A 63 -14.63 12.91 -7.42
CA VAL A 63 -15.14 11.61 -6.99
C VAL A 63 -14.65 10.49 -7.90
N GLN A 64 -14.70 10.69 -9.22
CA GLN A 64 -14.23 9.69 -10.18
C GLN A 64 -12.71 9.44 -10.06
N ARG A 65 -11.91 10.51 -9.90
CA ARG A 65 -10.46 10.40 -9.71
C ARG A 65 -10.12 9.65 -8.42
N ASN A 66 -10.80 9.98 -7.32
CA ASN A 66 -10.61 9.30 -6.04
C ASN A 66 -11.04 7.83 -6.09
N TYR A 67 -12.14 7.53 -6.79
CA TYR A 67 -12.57 6.16 -7.03
C TYR A 67 -11.51 5.35 -7.78
N PHE A 68 -10.98 5.89 -8.88
CA PHE A 68 -9.94 5.22 -9.66
C PHE A 68 -8.66 5.01 -8.84
N ALA A 69 -8.23 6.03 -8.10
CA ALA A 69 -7.08 5.92 -7.20
C ALA A 69 -7.27 4.82 -6.15
N SER A 70 -8.46 4.74 -5.55
CA SER A 70 -8.81 3.70 -4.59
C SER A 70 -8.71 2.28 -5.19
N LEU A 71 -9.18 2.07 -6.43
CA LEU A 71 -9.06 0.76 -7.10
C LEU A 71 -7.59 0.36 -7.33
N VAL A 72 -6.77 1.30 -7.78
CA VAL A 72 -5.33 1.04 -7.99
C VAL A 72 -4.63 0.70 -6.68
N GLU A 73 -4.94 1.43 -5.59
CA GLU A 73 -4.38 1.11 -4.27
C GLU A 73 -4.81 -0.26 -3.76
N GLN A 74 -6.07 -0.66 -3.99
CA GLN A 74 -6.56 -1.98 -3.62
C GLN A 74 -5.81 -3.10 -4.35
N GLU A 75 -5.58 -2.96 -5.66
CA GLU A 75 -4.80 -3.90 -6.46
C GLU A 75 -3.35 -4.02 -5.96
N VAL A 76 -2.71 -2.88 -5.68
CA VAL A 76 -1.35 -2.84 -5.15
C VAL A 76 -1.28 -3.50 -3.77
N ALA A 77 -2.25 -3.23 -2.90
CA ALA A 77 -2.35 -3.84 -1.58
C ALA A 77 -2.58 -5.36 -1.65
N ALA A 78 -3.40 -5.82 -2.60
CA ALA A 78 -3.60 -7.25 -2.84
C ALA A 78 -2.31 -7.95 -3.31
N ARG A 79 -1.46 -7.24 -4.05
CA ARG A 79 -0.20 -7.77 -4.59
C ARG A 79 0.98 -7.73 -3.62
N ALA A 80 0.94 -6.88 -2.61
CA ALA A 80 1.98 -6.79 -1.57
C ALA A 80 2.25 -8.14 -0.88
N HIS A 81 3.44 -8.30 -0.29
CA HIS A 81 3.78 -9.51 0.48
C HIS A 81 2.79 -9.64 1.64
N THR A 82 2.67 -8.57 2.41
CA THR A 82 1.78 -8.48 3.55
C THR A 82 0.85 -7.27 3.44
N PHE A 83 -0.38 -7.45 3.92
CA PHE A 83 -1.39 -6.41 3.98
C PHE A 83 -1.91 -6.26 5.42
N VAL A 84 -1.88 -5.02 5.93
CA VAL A 84 -2.41 -4.63 7.24
C VAL A 84 -3.61 -3.72 7.02
N GLY A 85 -4.82 -4.24 7.25
CA GLY A 85 -6.05 -3.49 7.03
C GLY A 85 -6.90 -3.35 8.29
N SER A 86 -7.69 -2.26 8.36
CA SER A 86 -8.66 -2.06 9.44
C SER A 86 -9.77 -3.12 9.41
N LYS A 87 -10.15 -3.63 10.59
CA LYS A 87 -11.18 -4.68 10.75
C LYS A 87 -12.55 -4.31 10.20
N TYR A 88 -12.94 -3.04 10.28
CA TYR A 88 -14.30 -2.57 9.97
C TYR A 88 -14.38 -1.77 8.66
N SER A 89 -13.57 -2.12 7.67
CA SER A 89 -13.49 -1.38 6.40
C SER A 89 -13.87 -2.29 5.24
N THR A 90 -14.91 -1.93 4.49
CA THR A 90 -15.31 -2.62 3.25
C THR A 90 -14.19 -2.56 2.19
N TRP A 91 -13.38 -1.50 2.21
CA TRP A 91 -12.17 -1.39 1.42
C TRP A 91 -11.17 -2.51 1.76
N THR A 92 -10.92 -2.73 3.06
CA THR A 92 -10.08 -3.85 3.54
C THR A 92 -10.66 -5.20 3.14
N ASP A 93 -11.98 -5.38 3.25
CA ASP A 93 -12.63 -6.65 2.90
C ASP A 93 -12.51 -6.96 1.40
N THR A 94 -12.56 -5.92 0.56
CA THR A 94 -12.30 -6.04 -0.89
C THR A 94 -10.88 -6.55 -1.14
N VAL A 95 -9.87 -5.93 -0.52
CA VAL A 95 -8.46 -6.37 -0.63
C VAL A 95 -8.27 -7.80 -0.12
N ARG A 96 -8.90 -8.16 1.00
CA ARG A 96 -8.88 -9.53 1.53
C ARG A 96 -9.44 -10.53 0.52
N GLY A 97 -10.58 -10.20 -0.09
CA GLY A 97 -11.20 -11.01 -1.14
C GLY A 97 -10.27 -11.23 -2.33
N MET A 98 -9.65 -10.16 -2.85
CA MET A 98 -8.68 -10.25 -3.95
C MET A 98 -7.45 -11.10 -3.59
N ARG A 99 -6.93 -10.96 -2.36
CA ARG A 99 -5.80 -11.78 -1.88
C ARG A 99 -6.16 -13.25 -1.81
N LEU A 100 -7.32 -13.58 -1.25
CA LEU A 100 -7.82 -14.96 -1.18
C LEU A 100 -8.00 -15.56 -2.57
N ALA A 101 -8.58 -14.81 -3.52
CA ALA A 101 -8.73 -15.24 -4.91
C ALA A 101 -7.37 -15.52 -5.58
N ALA A 102 -6.32 -14.80 -5.19
CA ALA A 102 -4.94 -15.02 -5.65
C ALA A 102 -4.15 -16.06 -4.83
N GLY A 103 -4.80 -16.80 -3.92
CA GLY A 103 -4.13 -17.79 -3.07
C GLY A 103 -3.19 -17.20 -2.01
N LYS A 104 -3.33 -15.91 -1.70
CA LYS A 104 -2.53 -15.21 -0.68
C LYS A 104 -3.26 -15.14 0.66
N PRO A 105 -2.53 -15.07 1.79
CA PRO A 105 -3.14 -14.85 3.09
C PRO A 105 -3.94 -13.54 3.11
N ALA A 106 -5.19 -13.60 3.60
CA ALA A 106 -6.06 -12.42 3.72
C ALA A 106 -5.48 -11.36 4.67
N SER A 107 -4.67 -11.77 5.66
CA SER A 107 -4.13 -10.87 6.67
C SER A 107 -2.69 -11.21 7.07
N ALA A 108 -2.07 -10.28 7.78
CA ALA A 108 -0.67 -10.24 8.20
C ALA A 108 -0.27 -11.24 9.32
N HIS A 109 -0.75 -12.49 9.28
CA HIS A 109 -0.55 -13.45 10.38
C HIS A 109 0.92 -13.72 10.74
N HIS A 110 1.85 -13.58 9.79
CA HIS A 110 3.29 -13.83 9.99
C HIS A 110 4.15 -12.56 9.94
N LEU A 111 3.53 -11.37 9.86
CA LEU A 111 4.28 -10.12 9.67
C LEU A 111 5.27 -9.85 10.79
N PHE A 112 4.90 -10.17 12.02
CA PHE A 112 5.78 -9.98 13.17
C PHE A 112 7.06 -10.81 13.04
N GLU A 113 6.93 -12.09 12.69
CA GLU A 113 8.05 -13.02 12.53
C GLU A 113 8.97 -12.57 11.38
N GLU A 114 8.39 -12.12 10.27
CA GLU A 114 9.12 -11.56 9.12
C GLU A 114 9.87 -10.28 9.47
N LEU A 115 9.22 -9.34 10.18
CA LEU A 115 9.84 -8.10 10.63
C LEU A 115 10.97 -8.35 11.63
N TRP A 116 10.76 -9.28 12.58
CA TRP A 116 11.77 -9.67 13.56
C TRP A 116 13.01 -10.28 12.90
N ALA A 117 12.82 -11.15 11.89
CA ALA A 117 13.91 -11.73 11.11
C ALA A 117 14.72 -10.67 10.33
N LEU A 118 14.10 -9.54 9.97
CA LEU A 118 14.76 -8.38 9.35
C LEU A 118 15.41 -7.42 10.38
N GLY A 119 15.34 -7.75 11.67
CA GLY A 119 15.91 -6.96 12.75
C GLY A 119 15.12 -5.68 13.06
N VAL A 120 13.83 -5.65 12.71
CA VAL A 120 12.87 -4.65 13.20
C VAL A 120 12.42 -5.11 14.58
N LYS A 121 12.62 -4.28 15.61
CA LYS A 121 12.31 -4.55 17.02
C LYS A 121 11.40 -3.46 17.56
#